data_AF-A0A3C1B4H4-F1
#
_entry.id   AF-A0A3C1B4H4-F1
#
_cell.length_a   1.000
_cell.length_b   1.000
_cell.length_c   1.000
_cell.angle_alpha   90.00
_cell.angle_beta   90.00
_cell.angle_gamma   90.00
#
_symmetry.space_group_name_H-M   'P 1'
#
loop_
_entity.id
_entity.type
_entity.pdbx_description
1 polymer ?
#
loop_
_entity_poly.entity_id
_entity_poly.type
_entity_poly.pdbx_seq_one_letter_code
_entity_poly.pdbx_strand_id
1 'polypeptide(L)'
;FDVDPEFSNTDEWYESIPEDHRPVKEQPYYHLLAENEHSFYVAYVSEQNLVEDPSGEPVDHPDIPDLFGPFENGQYPLHFQLN
;
A
#
# COMPACT_ATOMS: atom_id res chain seq x y z
N PHE A 1 -6.42 6.03 -2.78
CA PHE A 1 -5.29 5.74 -1.88
C PHE A 1 -3.99 5.93 -2.65
N ASP A 2 -2.95 6.43 -1.99
CA ASP A 2 -1.97 7.33 -2.59
C ASP A 2 -0.75 6.62 -3.20
N VAL A 3 -0.17 7.24 -4.23
CA VAL A 3 1.05 6.76 -4.90
C VAL A 3 2.01 7.93 -5.08
N ASP A 4 3.22 7.76 -4.55
CA ASP A 4 4.32 8.68 -4.83
C ASP A 4 5.08 8.16 -6.06
N PRO A 5 5.40 9.02 -7.04
CA PRO A 5 6.17 8.59 -8.22
C PRO A 5 7.61 8.18 -7.88
N GLU A 6 8.14 8.68 -6.77
CA GLU A 6 9.49 8.44 -6.24
C GLU A 6 9.43 8.41 -4.71
N PHE A 7 10.52 7.98 -4.06
CA PHE A 7 10.60 7.95 -2.59
C PHE A 7 10.33 9.33 -1.95
N SER A 8 9.32 9.40 -1.07
CA SER A 8 8.82 10.65 -0.46
C SER A 8 8.87 10.65 1.08
N ASN A 9 9.53 9.65 1.68
CA ASN A 9 9.67 9.54 3.14
C ASN A 9 11.01 10.14 3.63
N THR A 10 11.28 10.08 4.94
CA THR A 10 12.47 10.69 5.53
C THR A 10 13.76 9.94 5.16
N ASP A 11 14.87 10.67 5.02
CA ASP A 11 16.17 10.05 4.83
C ASP A 11 16.57 9.18 6.03
N GLU A 12 16.17 9.54 7.25
CA GLU A 12 16.38 8.71 8.45
C GLU A 12 15.73 7.33 8.32
N TRP A 13 14.48 7.28 7.83
CA TRP A 13 13.82 6.01 7.56
C TRP A 13 14.57 5.20 6.52
N TYR A 14 15.01 5.85 5.44
CA TYR A 14 15.77 5.19 4.37
C TYR A 14 17.11 4.62 4.87
N GLU A 15 17.82 5.38 5.70
CA GLU A 15 19.09 4.98 6.31
C GLU A 15 18.93 3.86 7.34
N SER A 16 17.77 3.78 8.01
CA SER A 16 17.44 2.71 8.95
C SER A 16 17.29 1.33 8.30
N ILE A 17 17.05 1.30 6.98
CA ILE A 17 16.97 0.06 6.21
C ILE A 17 18.40 -0.44 5.93
N PRO A 18 18.69 -1.73 6.18
CA PRO A 18 19.97 -2.34 5.82
C PRO A 18 20.30 -2.09 4.35
N GLU A 19 21.57 -1.77 4.04
CA GLU A 19 21.94 -1.31 2.70
C GLU A 19 21.53 -2.28 1.58
N ASP A 20 21.67 -3.58 1.83
CA ASP A 20 21.31 -4.66 0.89
C ASP A 20 19.80 -4.79 0.63
N HIS A 21 18.98 -4.16 1.48
CA HIS A 21 17.52 -4.18 1.41
C HIS A 21 16.91 -2.81 1.05
N ARG A 22 17.74 -1.79 0.80
CA ARG A 22 17.25 -0.46 0.46
C ARG A 22 16.53 -0.49 -0.89
N PRO A 23 15.27 -0.01 -0.97
CA PRO A 23 14.55 0.08 -2.24
C PRO A 23 15.13 1.19 -3.13
N VAL A 24 15.04 1.03 -4.44
CA VAL A 24 15.44 2.08 -5.40
C VAL A 24 14.55 3.31 -5.24
N LYS A 25 15.11 4.52 -5.06
CA LYS A 25 14.31 5.73 -4.85
C LYS A 25 13.52 6.18 -6.09
N GLU A 26 14.09 5.96 -7.28
CA GLU A 26 13.51 6.34 -8.59
C GLU A 26 12.48 5.30 -9.08
N GLN A 27 11.49 4.99 -8.25
CA GLN A 27 10.38 4.11 -8.59
C GLN A 27 9.12 4.51 -7.82
N PRO A 28 7.92 4.02 -8.20
CA PRO A 28 6.71 4.27 -7.45
C PRO A 28 6.72 3.67 -6.04
N TYR A 29 6.20 4.44 -5.08
CA TYR A 29 5.92 3.99 -3.73
C TYR A 29 4.43 4.09 -3.44
N TYR A 30 3.90 3.06 -2.80
CA TYR A 30 2.49 2.91 -2.52
C TYR A 30 2.26 3.02 -1.02
N HIS A 31 1.23 3.79 -0.67
CA HIS A 31 0.57 3.57 0.60
C HIS A 31 -0.37 2.38 0.42
N LEU A 32 -0.30 1.39 1.32
CA LEU A 32 -1.13 0.18 1.31
C LEU A 32 -1.90 0.00 2.64
N LEU A 33 -3.16 -0.43 2.61
CA LEU A 33 -3.91 -0.85 3.77
C LEU A 33 -3.53 -2.31 3.95
N ALA A 34 -2.81 -2.60 5.00
CA ALA A 34 -2.21 -3.90 5.24
C ALA A 34 -2.80 -4.54 6.50
N GLU A 35 -2.89 -5.86 6.48
CA GLU A 35 -3.28 -6.65 7.64
C GLU A 35 -2.25 -7.74 7.89
N ASN A 36 -2.16 -8.16 9.14
CA ASN A 36 -1.48 -9.37 9.55
C ASN A 36 -2.38 -10.13 10.52
N GLU A 37 -1.93 -11.29 11.01
CA GLU A 37 -2.71 -12.15 11.91
C GLU A 37 -3.23 -11.45 13.18
N HIS A 38 -2.67 -10.28 13.55
CA HIS A 38 -2.93 -9.61 14.82
C HIS A 38 -3.44 -8.17 14.71
N SER A 39 -3.36 -7.53 13.54
CA SER A 39 -3.56 -6.07 13.42
C SER A 39 -3.73 -5.57 11.98
N PHE A 40 -4.29 -4.36 11.89
CA PHE A 40 -4.45 -3.58 10.67
C PHE A 40 -3.57 -2.32 10.73
N TYR A 41 -2.91 -1.95 9.64
CA TYR A 41 -2.03 -0.78 9.57
C TYR A 41 -1.84 -0.26 8.14
N VAL A 42 -1.37 0.99 8.02
CA VAL A 42 -0.96 1.56 6.73
C VAL A 42 0.53 1.26 6.51
N ALA A 43 0.86 0.64 5.39
CA ALA A 43 2.23 0.39 4.96
C ALA A 43 2.67 1.42 3.91
N TYR A 44 3.96 1.75 3.91
CA TYR A 44 4.62 2.50 2.84
C TYR A 44 5.68 1.60 2.19
N VAL A 45 5.50 1.27 0.92
CA VAL A 45 6.26 0.20 0.26
C VAL A 45 6.56 0.52 -1.20
N SER A 46 7.74 0.15 -1.65
CA SER A 46 8.20 0.30 -3.03
C SER A 46 7.57 -0.73 -3.96
N GLU A 47 7.33 -0.37 -5.23
CA GLU A 47 6.80 -1.28 -6.25
C GLU A 47 7.55 -2.62 -6.33
N GLN A 48 8.89 -2.60 -6.33
CA GLN A 48 9.73 -3.81 -6.40
C GLN A 48 9.48 -4.84 -5.28
N ASN A 49 8.87 -4.42 -4.17
CA ASN A 49 8.60 -5.27 -3.01
C ASN A 49 7.13 -5.76 -3.00
N LEU A 50 6.36 -5.45 -4.04
CA LEU A 50 5.00 -5.89 -4.20
C LEU A 50 4.92 -7.13 -5.08
N VAL A 51 4.02 -8.03 -4.70
CA VAL A 51 3.62 -9.17 -5.51
C VAL A 51 2.12 -9.08 -5.67
N GLU A 52 1.65 -9.28 -6.90
CA GLU A 52 0.22 -9.33 -7.18
C GLU A 52 -0.42 -10.47 -6.37
N ASP A 53 -1.55 -10.17 -5.73
CA ASP A 53 -2.38 -11.20 -5.09
C ASP A 53 -3.43 -11.71 -6.08
N PRO A 54 -3.30 -12.93 -6.60
CA PRO A 54 -4.28 -13.52 -7.51
C PRO A 54 -5.48 -14.15 -6.78
N SER A 55 -5.53 -14.12 -5.45
CA SER A 55 -6.59 -14.79 -4.66
C SER A 55 -7.97 -14.21 -4.98
N GLY A 56 -8.06 -12.89 -5.13
CA GLY A 56 -9.32 -12.17 -5.29
C GLY A 56 -10.21 -12.22 -4.03
N GLU A 57 -9.63 -12.54 -2.88
CA GLU A 57 -10.32 -12.48 -1.59
C GLU A 57 -10.33 -11.04 -1.05
N PRO A 58 -11.37 -10.65 -0.31
CA PRO A 58 -11.42 -9.34 0.33
C PRO A 58 -10.38 -9.23 1.45
N VAL A 59 -9.94 -7.99 1.72
CA VAL A 59 -9.10 -7.63 2.88
C VAL A 59 -10.03 -7.14 3.99
N ASP A 60 -9.73 -7.48 5.24
CA ASP A 60 -10.60 -7.21 6.40
C ASP A 60 -10.33 -5.83 7.06
N HIS A 61 -9.46 -5.01 6.46
CA HIS A 61 -9.05 -3.73 7.03
C HIS A 61 -10.23 -2.78 7.29
N PRO A 62 -10.40 -2.26 8.53
CA PRO A 62 -11.61 -1.54 8.94
C PRO A 62 -11.85 -0.23 8.19
N ASP A 63 -10.79 0.41 7.68
CA ASP A 63 -10.87 1.65 6.89
C ASP A 63 -11.28 1.43 5.41
N ILE A 64 -11.37 0.17 4.95
CA ILE A 64 -11.73 -0.14 3.56
C ILE A 64 -13.10 0.45 3.18
N PRO A 65 -14.18 0.27 3.97
CA PRO A 65 -15.50 0.81 3.62
C PRO A 65 -15.55 2.35 3.56
N ASP A 66 -14.62 3.03 4.25
CA ASP A 66 -14.55 4.50 4.26
C ASP A 66 -13.76 5.04 3.05
N LEU A 67 -12.77 4.28 2.57
CA LEU A 67 -11.86 4.68 1.49
C LEU A 67 -12.22 4.10 0.12
N PHE A 68 -12.91 2.96 0.10
CA PHE A 68 -13.23 2.20 -1.11
C PHE A 68 -14.71 1.83 -1.16
N GLY A 69 -15.20 1.57 -2.38
CA GLY A 69 -16.56 1.07 -2.57
C GLY A 69 -16.74 -0.39 -2.14
N PRO A 70 -17.96 -0.94 -2.28
CA PRO A 70 -18.20 -2.35 -2.00
C PRO A 70 -17.29 -3.24 -2.86
N PHE A 71 -16.84 -4.35 -2.29
CA PHE A 71 -16.04 -5.33 -3.01
C PHE A 71 -16.84 -5.97 -4.14
N GLU A 72 -16.40 -5.82 -5.38
CA GLU A 72 -17.10 -6.28 -6.57
C GLU A 72 -16.12 -6.95 -7.55
N ASN A 73 -16.47 -8.15 -8.02
CA ASN A 73 -15.66 -8.90 -9.01
C ASN A 73 -14.18 -9.12 -8.61
N GLY A 74 -13.93 -9.35 -7.32
CA GLY A 74 -12.58 -9.62 -6.81
C GLY A 74 -11.71 -8.37 -6.63
N GLN A 75 -12.29 -7.16 -6.73
CA GLN A 75 -11.55 -5.90 -6.60
C GLN A 75 -12.38 -4.86 -5.84
N TYR A 76 -11.68 -3.92 -5.20
CA TYR A 76 -12.30 -2.73 -4.61
C TYR A 76 -12.33 -1.61 -5.66
N PRO A 77 -13.51 -1.16 -6.12
CA PRO A 77 -13.59 -0.02 -7.02
C PRO A 77 -13.07 1.23 -6.30
N LEU A 78 -12.22 1.99 -6.99
CA LEU A 78 -11.74 3.29 -6.53
C LEU A 78 -12.93 4.24 -6.40
N HIS A 79 -13.37 4.50 -5.17
CA HIS A 79 -14.41 5.50 -4.90
C HIS A 79 -13.76 6.89 -4.80
N PHE A 80 -13.29 7.41 -5.93
CA PHE A 80 -12.88 8.81 -6.01
C PHE A 80 -14.12 9.70 -5.98
N GLN A 81 -14.53 10.11 -4.78
CA GLN A 81 -15.43 11.25 -4.62
C GLN A 81 -14.58 12.47 -4.24
N LEU A 82 -13.86 13.01 -5.22
CA LEU A 82 -13.31 14.36 -5.12
C LEU A 82 -14.51 15.32 -5.20
N ASN A 83 -14.85 15.95 -4.07
CA ASN A 83 -15.72 17.13 -4.03
C ASN A 83 -14.98 18.34 -4.59
#